data_AF-A0A519LHZ0-F1
#
_entry.id   AF-A0A519LHZ0-F1
#
_cell.length_a   1.000
_cell.length_b   1.000
_cell.length_c   1.000
_cell.angle_alpha   90.00
_cell.angle_beta   90.00
_cell.angle_gamma   90.00
#
_symmetry.space_group_name_H-M   'P 1'
#
loop_
_entity.id
_entity.type
_entity.pdbx_description
1 polymer ?
#
loop_
_entity_poly.entity_id
_entity_poly.type
_entity_poly.pdbx_seq_one_letter_code
_entity_poly.pdbx_strand_id
1 'polypeptide(L)'
;MKYKAGESYDIKIKLDAFTRFYTITVNGKEVLTSLAFQPVAEVSRIVFRTGEVRRFPDVNTPADQTYDLLKAGESEKNEAVYSIKYLKTGKW
;
A
#
# COMPACT_ATOMS: atom_id res chain seq x y z
N MET A 1 0.11 12.86 -11.49
CA MET A 1 -1.32 13.06 -11.83
C MET A 1 -2.11 13.34 -10.55
N LYS A 2 -3.22 14.08 -10.61
CA LYS A 2 -4.09 14.30 -9.45
C LYS A 2 -5.26 13.30 -9.49
N TYR A 3 -5.48 12.58 -8.39
CA TYR A 3 -6.61 11.66 -8.22
C TYR A 3 -7.94 12.41 -8.09
N LYS A 4 -9.02 11.77 -8.54
CA LYS A 4 -10.41 12.23 -8.36
C LYS A 4 -11.29 11.08 -7.85
N ALA A 5 -12.11 11.35 -6.85
CA ALA A 5 -13.04 10.37 -6.30
C ALA A 5 -14.10 9.95 -7.33
N GLY A 6 -14.48 8.67 -7.30
CA GLY A 6 -15.49 8.10 -8.20
C GLY A 6 -14.99 7.73 -9.60
N GLU A 7 -13.78 8.16 -10.00
CA GLU A 7 -13.17 7.75 -11.26
C GLU A 7 -12.50 6.37 -11.14
N SER A 8 -12.60 5.57 -12.21
CA SER A 8 -11.86 4.31 -12.34
C SER A 8 -10.50 4.55 -12.98
N TYR A 9 -9.44 3.96 -12.42
CA TYR A 9 -8.08 4.04 -12.93
C TYR A 9 -7.56 2.64 -13.27
N ASP A 10 -7.05 2.47 -14.50
CA ASP A 10 -6.27 1.29 -14.88
C ASP A 10 -4.82 1.52 -14.47
N ILE A 11 -4.38 0.84 -13.41
CA ILE A 11 -3.03 0.97 -12.86
C ILE A 11 -2.25 -0.29 -13.20
N LYS A 12 -1.09 -0.11 -13.82
CA LYS A 12 -0.13 -1.19 -14.11
C LYS A 12 1.20 -0.86 -13.48
N ILE A 13 1.80 -1.84 -12.83
CA ILE A 13 3.14 -1.75 -12.24
C ILE A 13 4.00 -2.81 -12.90
N LYS A 14 5.07 -2.38 -13.58
CA LYS A 14 6.16 -3.25 -14.01
C LYS A 14 7.27 -3.15 -12.99
N LEU A 15 7.66 -4.25 -12.38
CA LEU A 15 8.73 -4.27 -11.38
C LEU A 15 9.74 -5.35 -11.76
N ASP A 16 11.01 -4.98 -11.66
CA ASP A 16 12.15 -5.86 -11.85
C ASP A 16 12.99 -5.84 -10.56
N ALA A 17 13.03 -6.99 -9.88
CA ALA A 17 13.77 -7.14 -8.63
C ALA A 17 15.30 -7.11 -8.84
N PHE A 18 15.77 -7.54 -10.01
CA PHE A 18 17.20 -7.61 -10.35
C PHE A 18 17.77 -6.21 -10.59
N THR A 19 17.14 -5.42 -11.46
CA THR A 19 17.55 -4.02 -11.69
C THR A 19 17.05 -3.08 -10.59
N ARG A 20 16.12 -3.55 -9.75
CA ARG A 20 15.44 -2.81 -8.67
C ARG A 20 14.59 -1.65 -9.18
N PHE A 21 14.29 -1.57 -10.47
CA PHE A 21 13.43 -0.52 -10.99
C PHE A 21 11.97 -0.99 -11.06
N TYR A 22 11.08 -0.02 -10.92
CA TYR A 22 9.68 -0.20 -11.25
C TYR A 22 9.13 0.99 -12.01
N THR A 23 8.14 0.72 -12.86
CA THR A 23 7.42 1.69 -13.67
C THR A 23 5.94 1.59 -13.35
N ILE A 24 5.31 2.74 -13.12
CA ILE A 24 3.86 2.87 -12.93
C ILE A 24 3.26 3.50 -14.19
N THR A 25 2.26 2.82 -14.74
CA THR A 25 1.40 3.33 -15.80
C THR A 25 -0.01 3.53 -15.24
N VAL A 26 -0.63 4.67 -15.53
CA VAL A 26 -2.04 4.92 -15.22
C VAL A 26 -2.78 5.30 -16.49
N ASN A 27 -3.88 4.60 -16.77
CA ASN A 27 -4.69 4.78 -17.98
C ASN A 27 -3.84 4.74 -19.27
N GLY A 28 -2.89 3.81 -19.33
CA GLY A 28 -2.01 3.62 -20.49
C GLY A 28 -0.83 4.59 -20.61
N LYS A 29 -0.74 5.62 -19.75
CA LYS A 29 0.39 6.58 -19.75
C LYS A 29 1.36 6.28 -18.61
N GLU A 30 2.66 6.20 -18.92
CA GLU A 30 3.71 6.14 -17.90
C GLU A 30 3.71 7.42 -17.06
N VAL A 31 3.62 7.28 -15.75
CA VAL A 31 3.58 8.41 -14.81
C VAL A 31 4.78 8.44 -13.86
N LEU A 32 5.51 7.32 -13.74
CA LEU A 32 6.67 7.20 -12.87
C LEU A 32 7.54 6.02 -13.33
N THR A 33 8.85 6.23 -13.33
CA THR A 33 9.85 5.16 -13.26
C THR A 33 10.81 5.49 -12.13
N SER A 34 11.05 4.56 -11.21
CA SER A 34 11.83 4.81 -10.00
C SER A 34 12.51 3.55 -9.46
N LEU A 35 13.50 3.75 -8.60
CA LEU A 35 14.20 2.70 -7.88
C LEU A 35 13.36 2.24 -6.68
N ALA A 36 13.24 0.93 -6.48
CA ALA A 36 12.62 0.34 -5.30
C ALA A 36 13.41 0.74 -4.04
N PHE A 37 12.68 1.18 -3.01
CA PHE A 37 13.27 1.66 -1.76
C PHE A 37 14.11 0.58 -1.07
N GLN A 38 13.65 -0.67 -1.14
CA GLN A 38 14.30 -1.83 -0.55
C GLN A 38 14.54 -2.89 -1.64
N PRO A 39 15.77 -3.42 -1.75
CA PRO A 39 16.02 -4.57 -2.60
C PRO A 39 15.34 -5.82 -2.02
N VAL A 40 14.82 -6.65 -2.90
CA VAL A 40 14.27 -7.97 -2.58
C VAL A 40 14.75 -8.96 -3.63
N ALA A 41 14.87 -10.24 -3.27
CA ALA A 41 15.23 -11.28 -4.24
C ALA A 41 14.07 -11.53 -5.22
N GLU A 42 12.83 -11.51 -4.72
CA GLU A 42 11.62 -11.69 -5.51
C GLU A 42 10.42 -11.00 -4.86
N VAL A 43 9.34 -10.80 -5.62
CA VAL A 43 8.07 -10.26 -5.14
C VAL A 43 7.01 -11.36 -5.17
N SER A 44 6.43 -11.67 -4.01
CA SER A 44 5.46 -12.75 -3.84
C SER A 44 4.09 -12.30 -3.36
N ARG A 45 3.92 -11.01 -3.02
CA ARG A 45 2.68 -10.50 -2.44
C ARG A 45 2.39 -9.06 -2.84
N ILE A 46 1.11 -8.78 -3.08
CA ILE A 46 0.54 -7.45 -3.21
C ILE A 46 -0.42 -7.25 -2.04
N VAL A 47 -0.32 -6.10 -1.37
CA VAL A 47 -1.16 -5.78 -0.20
C VAL A 47 -1.85 -4.46 -0.45
N PHE A 48 -3.18 -4.46 -0.34
CA PHE A 48 -3.99 -3.25 -0.27
C PHE A 48 -4.37 -3.02 1.19
N ARG A 49 -4.08 -1.83 1.73
CA ARG A 49 -4.33 -1.50 3.14
C ARG A 49 -4.84 -0.07 3.23
N THR A 50 -5.88 0.14 4.02
CA THR A 50 -6.57 1.43 4.22
C THR A 50 -6.01 2.21 5.42
N GLY A 51 -4.74 2.02 5.74
CA GLY A 51 -4.09 2.64 6.89
C GLY A 51 -2.60 2.35 6.98
N GLU A 52 -1.94 2.99 7.94
CA GLU A 52 -0.51 2.88 8.18
C GLU A 52 -0.11 1.51 8.76
N VAL A 53 1.17 1.16 8.64
CA VAL A 53 1.72 -0.02 9.31
C VAL A 53 1.77 0.23 10.81
N ARG A 54 1.14 -0.64 11.60
CA ARG A 54 1.31 -0.63 13.07
C ARG A 54 2.67 -1.24 13.41
N ARG A 55 3.53 -0.45 14.06
CA ARG A 55 4.86 -0.87 14.55
C ARG A 55 4.86 -1.21 16.04
N PHE A 56 3.88 -0.74 16.79
CA PHE A 56 3.59 -1.15 18.16
C PHE A 56 2.65 -2.36 18.15
N PRO A 57 2.82 -3.35 19.05
CA PRO A 57 3.92 -3.47 20.02
C PRO A 57 5.25 -3.86 19.36
N ASP A 58 6.34 -3.63 20.07
CA ASP A 58 7.68 -4.08 19.72
C ASP A 58 8.29 -4.97 20.82
N VAL A 59 9.52 -5.43 20.61
CA VAL A 59 10.23 -6.34 21.54
C VAL A 59 10.47 -5.76 22.93
N ASN A 60 10.40 -4.43 23.09
CA ASN A 60 10.58 -3.75 24.37
C ASN A 60 9.24 -3.33 25.00
N THR A 61 8.12 -3.64 24.36
CA THR A 61 6.79 -3.32 24.90
C THR A 61 6.54 -4.16 26.15
N PRO A 62 6.14 -3.54 27.29
CA PRO A 62 5.82 -4.28 28.51
C PRO A 62 4.76 -5.36 28.27
N ALA A 63 4.85 -6.45 29.03
CA ALA A 63 3.91 -7.57 28.92
C ALA A 63 2.47 -7.15 29.26
N ASP A 64 2.31 -6.28 30.26
CA ASP A 64 1.01 -5.84 30.76
C ASP A 64 0.69 -4.41 30.31
N GLN A 65 -0.48 -4.22 29.71
CA GLN A 65 -1.04 -2.90 29.41
C GLN A 65 -1.99 -2.48 30.53
N THR A 66 -1.66 -1.41 31.24
CA THR A 66 -2.45 -0.90 32.38
C THR A 66 -3.22 0.39 32.07
N TYR A 67 -3.42 0.69 30.78
CA TYR A 67 -4.04 1.93 30.32
C TYR A 67 -5.03 1.68 29.18
N ASP A 68 -6.00 2.58 29.05
CA ASP A 68 -6.88 2.66 27.90
C ASP A 68 -6.24 3.52 26.80
N LEU A 69 -6.54 3.20 25.54
CA LEU A 69 -6.18 4.08 24.44
C LEU A 69 -7.03 5.35 24.50
N LEU A 70 -6.42 6.48 24.14
CA LEU A 70 -7.15 7.74 24.00
C LEU A 70 -8.33 7.52 23.04
N LYS A 71 -9.55 7.80 23.51
CA LYS A 71 -10.79 7.67 22.74
C LYS A 71 -11.08 6.25 22.23
N ALA A 72 -10.79 5.22 23.03
CA ALA A 72 -10.93 3.81 22.67
C ALA A 72 -12.32 3.39 22.11
N GLY A 73 -13.37 4.17 22.33
CA GLY A 73 -14.72 3.92 21.81
C GLY A 73 -15.14 4.79 20.61
N GLU A 74 -14.29 5.70 20.13
CA GLU A 74 -14.63 6.55 18.97
C GLU A 74 -14.33 5.81 17.65
N SER A 75 -15.25 5.92 16.69
CA SER A 75 -15.00 5.58 15.30
C SER A 75 -14.30 6.74 14.58
N GLU A 76 -13.54 6.42 13.53
CA GLU A 76 -13.05 7.46 12.61
C GLU A 76 -14.23 8.25 12.04
N LYS A 77 -14.10 9.58 12.03
CA LYS A 77 -15.23 10.47 11.72
C LYS A 77 -15.59 10.46 10.25
N ASN A 78 -14.61 10.22 9.40
CA ASN A 78 -14.76 10.24 7.95
C ASN A 78 -14.56 8.83 7.40
N GLU A 79 -15.59 8.31 6.77
CA GLU A 79 -15.49 7.03 6.06
C GLU A 79 -14.58 7.18 4.83
N ALA A 80 -13.68 6.22 4.65
CA ALA A 80 -12.84 6.10 3.47
C ALA A 80 -13.14 4.79 2.74
N VAL A 81 -13.58 4.90 1.49
CA VAL A 81 -13.98 3.74 0.66
C VAL A 81 -13.02 3.58 -0.51
N TYR A 82 -12.54 2.36 -0.71
CA TYR A 82 -11.67 1.98 -1.81
C TYR A 82 -12.22 0.71 -2.47
N SER A 83 -12.19 0.68 -3.80
CA SER A 83 -12.70 -0.45 -4.58
C SER A 83 -11.67 -0.90 -5.60
N ILE A 84 -11.39 -2.20 -5.64
CA ILE A 84 -10.52 -2.83 -6.63
C ILE A 84 -11.40 -3.74 -7.48
N LYS A 85 -11.56 -3.39 -8.75
CA LYS A 85 -12.43 -4.15 -9.65
C LYS A 85 -11.84 -5.52 -9.99
N TYR A 86 -10.54 -5.56 -10.28
CA TYR A 86 -9.82 -6.79 -10.56
C TYR A 86 -8.32 -6.58 -10.32
N LEU A 87 -7.62 -7.68 -10.02
CA LEU A 87 -6.17 -7.75 -9.98
C LEU A 87 -5.73 -8.85 -10.94
N LYS A 88 -4.72 -8.56 -11.76
CA LYS A 88 -4.04 -9.55 -12.59
C LYS A 88 -2.55 -9.46 -12.34
N THR A 89 -1.90 -10.60 -12.21
CA THR A 89 -0.45 -10.72 -12.07
C THR A 89 0.07 -11.68 -13.14
N GLY A 90 1.31 -11.49 -13.55
CA GLY A 90 1.97 -12.31 -14.55
C GLY A 90 3.45 -11.96 -14.63
N LYS A 91 4.24 -12.89 -15.15
CA LYS A 91 5.60 -12.59 -15.58
C LYS A 91 5.55 -12.03 -17.00
N TRP A 92 6.40 -11.06 -17.28
CA TRP A 92 6.62 -10.49 -18.60
C TRP A 92 7.78 -11.22 -19.26
#